data_AF-A0AA36EMP1-F1
#
_entry.id   AF-A0AA36EMP1-F1
#
_cell.length_a   1.000
_cell.length_b   1.000
_cell.length_c   1.000
_cell.angle_alpha   90.00
_cell.angle_beta   90.00
_cell.angle_gamma   90.00
#
_symmetry.space_group_name_H-M   'P 1'
#
loop_
_entity.id
_entity.type
_entity.pdbx_description
1 polymer ?
#
loop_
_entity_poly.entity_id
_entity_poly.type
_entity_poly.pdbx_seq_one_letter_code
_entity_poly.pdbx_strand_id
1 'polypeptide(L)'
;MTSVIENEDLQDALDGMGIHEVSIVNTFGNLSKDVMQNVFGDSSGVEDFNGLKPIFNYDHQNNLEARFLVFKNALVMYSQHPFERDARLLHVALNDLENFHQKKVVVELMCTRTLPEIVGFSMAYDAIFRTNFKEDLKAITPKTLDLQVLLGVCELPYKGKMDLEHWRRNGDFCGIVGAGKAEDVLKKMTDDRITSINSWMKNNIDFPFDDVKTNKMFEIVQQCIEDPVGYFTKVLEDSFSSRSADTLTRVIVTRNSIDLALIDGEFTKRGKKSLCERIGNTCLGDYKDFLLTLVPASAALITPKTTKTPKKKRGSFFPFR
;
A
#
# COMPACT_ATOMS: atom_id res chain seq x y z
N MET A 1 -12.55 10.71 -39.06
CA MET A 1 -12.20 11.79 -38.11
C MET A 1 -12.80 11.51 -36.74
N THR A 2 -14.10 11.22 -36.63
CA THR A 2 -14.76 10.84 -35.36
C THR A 2 -14.12 9.64 -34.68
N SER A 3 -13.79 8.57 -35.42
CA SER A 3 -13.16 7.36 -34.87
C SER A 3 -11.74 7.54 -34.33
N VAL A 4 -11.02 8.60 -34.76
CA VAL A 4 -9.66 8.89 -34.27
C VAL A 4 -9.73 9.70 -32.98
N ILE A 5 -10.64 10.67 -32.92
CA ILE A 5 -10.89 11.50 -31.73
C ILE A 5 -11.45 10.64 -30.58
N GLU A 6 -12.37 9.71 -30.87
CA GLU A 6 -12.93 8.79 -29.87
C GLU A 6 -11.88 7.81 -29.30
N ASN A 7 -10.81 7.52 -30.06
CA ASN A 7 -9.71 6.68 -29.59
C ASN A 7 -8.74 7.47 -28.69
N GLU A 8 -8.43 8.73 -29.03
CA GLU A 8 -7.65 9.63 -28.18
C GLU A 8 -8.35 9.88 -26.84
N ASP A 9 -9.67 10.15 -26.84
CA ASP A 9 -10.45 10.34 -25.61
C ASP A 9 -10.43 9.10 -24.69
N LEU A 10 -10.41 7.90 -25.28
CA LEU A 10 -10.31 6.65 -24.52
C LEU A 10 -8.89 6.42 -23.98
N GLN A 11 -7.86 6.74 -24.76
CA GLN A 11 -6.47 6.64 -24.32
C GLN A 11 -6.21 7.60 -23.16
N ASP A 12 -6.68 8.84 -23.25
CA ASP A 12 -6.56 9.84 -22.19
C ASP A 12 -7.33 9.41 -20.92
N ALA A 13 -8.50 8.78 -21.07
CA ALA A 13 -9.27 8.24 -19.94
C ALA A 13 -8.57 7.08 -19.22
N LEU A 14 -7.57 6.47 -19.85
CA LEU A 14 -6.78 5.34 -19.34
C LEU A 14 -5.32 5.73 -19.03
N ASP A 15 -4.87 6.94 -19.40
CA ASP A 15 -3.50 7.41 -19.19
C ASP A 15 -3.29 7.99 -17.78
N GLY A 16 -3.27 7.09 -16.80
CA GLY A 16 -3.07 7.41 -15.40
C GLY A 16 -2.91 6.18 -14.54
N MET A 17 -2.86 6.35 -13.22
CA MET A 17 -3.21 5.27 -12.29
C MET A 17 -4.70 5.40 -11.94
N GLY A 18 -5.52 4.41 -12.30
CA GLY A 18 -6.99 4.50 -12.23
C GLY A 18 -7.62 4.70 -13.61
N ILE A 19 -8.85 5.21 -13.62
CA ILE A 19 -9.70 5.40 -14.81
C ILE A 19 -10.42 6.73 -14.69
N HIS A 20 -10.77 7.40 -15.80
CA HIS A 20 -11.78 8.46 -15.78
C HIS A 20 -13.17 7.90 -16.13
N GLU A 21 -13.95 7.48 -15.13
CA GLU A 21 -15.17 6.69 -15.30
C GLU A 21 -16.21 7.41 -16.18
N VAL A 22 -16.36 8.72 -16.00
CA VAL A 22 -17.28 9.54 -16.80
C VAL A 22 -16.90 9.54 -18.28
N SER A 23 -15.61 9.63 -18.61
CA SER A 23 -15.15 9.57 -20.00
C SER A 23 -15.40 8.17 -20.57
N ILE A 24 -15.09 7.11 -19.83
CA ILE A 24 -15.35 5.74 -20.28
C ILE A 24 -16.84 5.52 -20.56
N VAL A 25 -17.73 5.94 -19.66
CA VAL A 25 -19.18 5.79 -19.84
C VAL A 25 -19.65 6.57 -21.07
N ASN A 26 -19.16 7.79 -21.27
CA ASN A 26 -19.54 8.60 -22.44
C ASN A 26 -19.00 8.01 -23.75
N THR A 27 -17.78 7.48 -23.75
CA THR A 27 -17.18 6.87 -24.94
C THR A 27 -17.89 5.54 -25.25
N PHE A 28 -17.90 4.57 -24.34
CA PHE A 28 -18.55 3.27 -24.56
C PHE A 28 -20.07 3.35 -24.72
N GLY A 29 -20.73 4.28 -24.03
CA GLY A 29 -22.19 4.46 -24.14
C GLY A 29 -22.64 5.02 -25.49
N ASN A 30 -21.75 5.72 -26.21
CA ASN A 30 -22.05 6.32 -27.51
C ASN A 30 -21.36 5.61 -28.68
N LEU A 31 -20.49 4.64 -28.42
CA LEU A 31 -19.81 3.86 -29.45
C LEU A 31 -20.83 3.00 -30.23
N SER A 32 -20.89 3.19 -31.54
CA SER A 32 -21.65 2.29 -32.41
C SER A 32 -20.98 0.91 -32.49
N LYS A 33 -21.75 -0.15 -32.78
CA LYS A 33 -21.20 -1.52 -32.90
C LYS A 33 -20.09 -1.62 -33.97
N ASP A 34 -20.18 -0.83 -35.03
CA ASP A 34 -19.20 -0.79 -36.11
C ASP A 34 -17.90 -0.11 -35.67
N VAL A 35 -17.97 0.89 -34.79
CA VAL A 35 -16.77 1.54 -34.24
C VAL A 35 -16.10 0.67 -33.16
N MET A 36 -16.88 -0.06 -32.35
CA MET A 36 -16.32 -1.06 -31.42
C MET A 36 -15.49 -2.12 -32.14
N GLN A 37 -15.94 -2.58 -33.31
CA GLN A 37 -15.18 -3.52 -34.15
C GLN A 37 -13.90 -2.90 -34.75
N ASN A 38 -13.85 -1.58 -34.95
CA ASN A 38 -12.66 -0.91 -35.49
C ASN A 38 -11.67 -0.47 -34.39
N VAL A 39 -12.14 -0.14 -33.18
CA VAL A 39 -11.31 0.28 -32.04
C VAL A 39 -10.71 -0.91 -31.32
N PHE A 40 -11.52 -1.95 -31.10
CA PHE A 40 -11.09 -3.15 -30.41
C PHE A 40 -10.81 -4.32 -31.35
N GLY A 41 -11.23 -4.28 -32.61
CA GLY A 41 -10.89 -5.36 -33.54
C GLY A 41 -9.53 -5.13 -34.16
N ASP A 42 -8.66 -6.15 -34.04
CA ASP A 42 -7.41 -6.16 -34.76
C ASP A 42 -7.44 -7.24 -35.84
N SER A 43 -7.44 -6.79 -37.09
CA SER A 43 -7.27 -7.62 -38.30
C SER A 43 -5.83 -8.14 -38.48
N SER A 44 -4.88 -7.75 -37.62
CA SER A 44 -3.45 -8.12 -37.71
C SER A 44 -3.02 -9.35 -36.89
N GLY A 45 -3.93 -9.95 -36.10
CA GLY A 45 -3.65 -11.15 -35.31
C GLY A 45 -3.52 -12.45 -36.14
N VAL A 46 -2.66 -13.36 -35.65
CA VAL A 46 -2.49 -14.73 -36.14
C VAL A 46 -3.81 -15.50 -36.01
N GLU A 47 -4.20 -16.21 -37.07
CA GLU A 47 -5.39 -17.07 -37.05
C GLU A 47 -5.26 -18.12 -35.94
N ASP A 48 -6.34 -18.34 -35.17
CA ASP A 48 -6.37 -19.44 -34.21
C ASP A 48 -6.43 -20.81 -34.94
N PHE A 49 -6.34 -21.92 -34.19
CA PHE A 49 -6.32 -23.28 -34.76
C PHE A 49 -7.55 -23.63 -35.62
N ASN A 50 -8.62 -22.82 -35.56
CA ASN A 50 -9.85 -22.99 -36.34
C ASN A 50 -9.97 -21.99 -37.51
N GLY A 51 -8.94 -21.17 -37.77
CA GLY A 51 -8.95 -20.17 -38.85
C GLY A 51 -9.81 -18.94 -38.54
N LEU A 52 -10.22 -18.75 -37.28
CA LEU A 52 -10.96 -17.57 -36.84
C LEU A 52 -9.96 -16.54 -36.32
N LYS A 53 -10.09 -15.30 -36.78
CA LYS A 53 -9.37 -14.18 -36.17
C LYS A 53 -10.14 -13.70 -34.95
N PRO A 54 -9.49 -13.51 -33.79
CA PRO A 54 -10.11 -12.85 -32.67
C PRO A 54 -10.61 -11.47 -33.11
N ILE A 55 -11.91 -11.22 -32.95
CA ILE A 55 -12.53 -9.93 -33.29
C ILE A 55 -12.15 -8.84 -32.25
N PHE A 56 -11.44 -9.21 -31.18
CA PHE A 56 -11.06 -8.32 -30.09
C PHE A 56 -9.55 -8.39 -29.79
N ASN A 57 -8.97 -7.21 -29.59
CA ASN A 57 -7.62 -6.97 -29.13
C ASN A 57 -7.61 -7.18 -27.61
N TYR A 58 -7.08 -8.35 -27.21
CA TYR A 58 -7.00 -8.77 -25.82
C TYR A 58 -6.23 -7.78 -24.94
N ASP A 59 -5.27 -7.02 -25.47
CA ASP A 59 -4.47 -6.08 -24.69
C ASP A 59 -5.31 -4.90 -24.19
N HIS A 60 -6.26 -4.42 -24.98
CA HIS A 60 -7.15 -3.33 -24.57
C HIS A 60 -8.12 -3.78 -23.47
N GLN A 61 -8.66 -5.00 -23.58
CA GLN A 61 -9.54 -5.57 -22.55
C GLN A 61 -8.77 -5.79 -21.24
N ASN A 62 -7.58 -6.41 -21.33
CA ASN A 62 -6.73 -6.66 -20.16
C ASN A 62 -6.31 -5.34 -19.49
N ASN A 63 -5.99 -4.30 -20.26
CA ASN A 63 -5.67 -2.99 -19.71
C ASN A 63 -6.88 -2.41 -18.97
N LEU A 64 -8.06 -2.40 -19.60
CA LEU A 64 -9.30 -1.91 -18.99
C LEU A 64 -9.62 -2.64 -17.68
N GLU A 65 -9.59 -3.97 -17.69
CA GLU A 65 -9.80 -4.81 -16.50
C GLU A 65 -8.79 -4.50 -15.41
N ALA A 66 -7.50 -4.42 -15.74
CA ALA A 66 -6.45 -4.08 -14.79
C ALA A 66 -6.68 -2.70 -14.16
N ARG A 67 -7.12 -1.71 -14.93
CA ARG A 67 -7.41 -0.37 -14.39
C ARG A 67 -8.61 -0.34 -13.46
N PHE A 68 -9.67 -1.09 -13.74
CA PHE A 68 -10.81 -1.22 -12.82
C PHE A 68 -10.42 -1.97 -11.54
N LEU A 69 -9.51 -2.93 -11.67
CA LEU A 69 -8.99 -3.70 -10.55
C LEU A 69 -8.24 -2.82 -9.55
N VAL A 70 -7.54 -1.78 -10.02
CA VAL A 70 -6.83 -0.82 -9.15
C VAL A 70 -7.79 -0.18 -8.13
N PHE A 71 -8.91 0.39 -8.59
CA PHE A 71 -9.87 1.02 -7.69
C PHE A 71 -10.53 0.01 -6.76
N LYS A 72 -10.98 -1.14 -7.32
CA LYS A 72 -11.57 -2.23 -6.54
C LYS A 72 -10.64 -2.69 -5.43
N ASN A 73 -9.37 -2.93 -5.74
CA ASN A 73 -8.39 -3.42 -4.78
C ASN A 73 -8.14 -2.41 -3.67
N ALA A 74 -8.11 -1.11 -3.97
CA ALA A 74 -7.97 -0.07 -2.97
C ALA A 74 -9.13 -0.05 -1.96
N LEU A 75 -10.37 -0.10 -2.45
CA LEU A 75 -11.56 -0.15 -1.60
C LEU A 75 -11.63 -1.43 -0.76
N VAL A 76 -11.39 -2.59 -1.39
CA VAL A 76 -11.40 -3.89 -0.70
C VAL A 76 -10.33 -3.91 0.39
N MET A 77 -9.10 -3.48 0.08
CA MET A 77 -8.00 -3.44 1.05
C MET A 77 -8.29 -2.51 2.23
N TYR A 78 -8.90 -1.34 1.97
CA TYR A 78 -9.28 -0.40 3.02
C TYR A 78 -10.43 -0.92 3.91
N SER A 79 -11.36 -1.68 3.34
CA SER A 79 -12.50 -2.26 4.06
C SER A 79 -12.15 -3.44 4.97
N GLN A 80 -10.96 -4.03 4.81
CA GLN A 80 -10.51 -5.17 5.59
C GLN A 80 -10.09 -4.75 7.01
N HIS A 81 -10.33 -5.63 7.98
CA HIS A 81 -9.71 -5.47 9.31
C HIS A 81 -8.18 -5.46 9.17
N PRO A 82 -7.42 -4.60 9.89
CA PRO A 82 -5.96 -4.49 9.72
C PRO A 82 -5.21 -5.83 9.77
N PHE A 83 -5.61 -6.73 10.68
CA PHE A 83 -5.01 -8.07 10.78
C PHE A 83 -5.30 -8.95 9.57
N GLU A 84 -6.53 -8.91 9.03
CA GLU A 84 -6.87 -9.64 7.81
C GLU A 84 -6.13 -9.07 6.61
N ARG A 85 -6.09 -7.74 6.49
CA ARG A 85 -5.39 -7.04 5.42
C ARG A 85 -3.91 -7.43 5.38
N ASP A 86 -3.22 -7.33 6.52
CA ASP A 86 -1.80 -7.65 6.60
C ASP A 86 -1.55 -9.15 6.37
N ALA A 87 -2.44 -10.03 6.85
CA ALA A 87 -2.36 -11.46 6.56
C ALA A 87 -2.48 -11.76 5.06
N ARG A 88 -3.42 -11.10 4.36
CA ARG A 88 -3.59 -11.25 2.91
C ARG A 88 -2.41 -10.68 2.12
N LEU A 89 -1.89 -9.52 2.51
CA LEU A 89 -0.68 -8.94 1.91
C LEU A 89 0.53 -9.88 2.08
N LEU A 90 0.69 -10.46 3.28
CA LEU A 90 1.74 -11.43 3.55
C LEU A 90 1.57 -12.69 2.68
N HIS A 91 0.35 -13.21 2.54
CA HIS A 91 0.09 -14.40 1.73
C HIS A 91 0.41 -14.18 0.25
N VAL A 92 -0.03 -13.04 -0.31
CA VAL A 92 0.31 -12.65 -1.69
C VAL A 92 1.83 -12.54 -1.86
N ALA A 93 2.52 -11.94 -0.89
CA ALA A 93 3.97 -11.79 -0.96
C ALA A 93 4.71 -13.14 -0.91
N LEU A 94 4.29 -14.05 -0.02
CA LEU A 94 4.92 -15.37 0.13
C LEU A 94 4.77 -16.25 -1.11
N ASN A 95 3.70 -16.06 -1.90
CA ASN A 95 3.46 -16.82 -3.13
C ASN A 95 4.33 -16.37 -4.33
N ASP A 96 5.04 -15.24 -4.22
CA ASP A 96 5.87 -14.69 -5.31
C ASP A 96 7.19 -14.12 -4.75
N LEU A 97 7.90 -14.89 -3.90
CA LEU A 97 9.19 -14.47 -3.34
C LEU A 97 10.35 -14.48 -4.35
N GLU A 98 10.14 -14.91 -5.59
CA GLU A 98 11.11 -14.65 -6.67
C GLU A 98 11.17 -13.15 -6.99
N ASN A 99 10.02 -12.48 -6.89
CA ASN A 99 9.90 -11.04 -7.08
C ASN A 99 10.45 -10.26 -5.89
N PHE A 100 11.49 -9.44 -6.14
CA PHE A 100 12.12 -8.62 -5.12
C PHE A 100 11.13 -7.66 -4.43
N HIS A 101 10.12 -7.16 -5.14
CA HIS A 101 9.12 -6.30 -4.53
C HIS A 101 8.28 -7.04 -3.48
N GLN A 102 7.96 -8.32 -3.68
CA GLN A 102 7.21 -9.10 -2.70
C GLN A 102 8.04 -9.39 -1.45
N LYS A 103 9.34 -9.66 -1.61
CA LYS A 103 10.27 -9.74 -0.47
C LYS A 103 10.25 -8.45 0.36
N LYS A 104 10.18 -7.27 -0.29
CA LYS A 104 10.05 -5.98 0.42
C LYS A 104 8.75 -5.91 1.22
N VAL A 105 7.62 -6.36 0.69
CA VAL A 105 6.34 -6.38 1.41
C VAL A 105 6.44 -7.21 2.70
N VAL A 106 7.11 -8.36 2.66
CA VAL A 106 7.35 -9.16 3.88
C VAL A 106 8.13 -8.33 4.91
N VAL A 107 9.21 -7.66 4.51
CA VAL A 107 9.99 -6.81 5.42
C VAL A 107 9.17 -5.63 5.93
N GLU A 108 8.42 -4.95 5.07
CA GLU A 108 7.52 -3.85 5.44
C GLU A 108 6.58 -4.27 6.57
N LEU A 109 5.88 -5.39 6.41
CA LEU A 109 4.95 -5.91 7.41
C LEU A 109 5.67 -6.34 8.68
N MET A 110 6.72 -7.14 8.56
CA MET A 110 7.38 -7.70 9.74
C MET A 110 8.13 -6.64 10.53
N CYS A 111 8.80 -5.70 9.88
CA CYS A 111 9.66 -4.70 10.54
C CYS A 111 8.92 -3.46 11.02
N THR A 112 7.82 -3.06 10.35
CA THR A 112 7.11 -1.81 10.72
C THR A 112 5.87 -2.02 11.58
N ARG A 113 5.45 -3.27 11.81
CA ARG A 113 4.38 -3.61 12.74
C ARG A 113 4.88 -3.83 14.16
N THR A 114 4.02 -3.49 15.10
CA THR A 114 4.19 -3.81 16.52
C THR A 114 3.99 -5.29 16.77
N LEU A 115 4.51 -5.80 17.89
CA LEU A 115 4.36 -7.21 18.23
C LEU A 115 2.88 -7.68 18.29
N PRO A 116 1.94 -6.93 18.91
CA PRO A 116 0.54 -7.33 18.92
C PRO A 116 -0.10 -7.38 17.53
N GLU A 117 0.28 -6.46 16.63
CA GLU A 117 -0.18 -6.50 15.24
C GLU A 117 0.36 -7.75 14.52
N ILE A 118 1.63 -8.11 14.74
CA ILE A 118 2.23 -9.34 14.20
C ILE A 118 1.51 -10.59 14.69
N VAL A 119 1.20 -10.66 15.99
CA VAL A 119 0.41 -11.75 16.55
C VAL A 119 -0.99 -11.78 15.95
N GLY A 120 -1.65 -10.61 15.86
CA GLY A 120 -2.99 -10.45 15.32
C GLY A 120 -3.11 -10.92 13.87
N PHE A 121 -2.22 -10.44 12.98
CA PHE A 121 -2.25 -10.89 11.59
C PHE A 121 -1.78 -12.33 11.43
N SER A 122 -0.89 -12.85 12.29
CA SER A 122 -0.53 -14.28 12.27
C SER A 122 -1.76 -15.15 12.56
N MET A 123 -2.57 -14.79 13.56
CA MET A 123 -3.81 -15.52 13.85
C MET A 123 -4.83 -15.41 12.72
N ALA A 124 -4.94 -14.23 12.09
CA ALA A 124 -5.79 -14.04 10.92
C ALA A 124 -5.30 -14.89 9.73
N TYR A 125 -3.99 -14.97 9.53
CA TYR A 125 -3.36 -15.78 8.49
C TYR A 125 -3.73 -17.26 8.66
N ASP A 126 -3.52 -17.81 9.85
CA ASP A 126 -3.87 -19.20 10.19
C ASP A 126 -5.36 -19.48 9.97
N ALA A 127 -6.23 -18.52 10.34
CA ALA A 127 -7.67 -18.65 10.19
C ALA A 127 -8.14 -18.61 8.73
N ILE A 128 -7.55 -17.74 7.90
CA ILE A 128 -7.94 -17.50 6.51
C ILE A 128 -7.37 -18.58 5.59
N PHE A 129 -6.08 -18.88 5.73
CA PHE A 129 -5.33 -19.74 4.80
C PHE A 129 -5.17 -21.17 5.29
N ARG A 130 -5.54 -21.46 6.55
CA ARG A 130 -5.45 -22.81 7.16
C ARG A 130 -4.03 -23.36 7.19
N THR A 131 -3.04 -22.46 7.21
CA THR A 131 -1.61 -22.76 7.30
C THR A 131 -0.93 -21.64 8.07
N ASN A 132 0.26 -21.91 8.61
CA ASN A 132 1.06 -20.91 9.30
C ASN A 132 2.05 -20.25 8.33
N PHE A 133 2.10 -18.91 8.31
CA PHE A 133 2.97 -18.18 7.39
C PHE A 133 4.47 -18.53 7.55
N LYS A 134 4.90 -18.97 8.74
CA LYS A 134 6.28 -19.43 8.97
C LYS A 134 6.52 -20.80 8.38
N GLU A 135 5.52 -21.68 8.39
CA GLU A 135 5.59 -22.97 7.71
C GLU A 135 5.63 -22.77 6.20
N ASP A 136 4.80 -21.86 5.68
CA ASP A 136 4.83 -21.47 4.26
C ASP A 136 6.20 -20.90 3.88
N LEU A 137 6.76 -20.01 4.70
CA LEU A 137 8.10 -19.45 4.49
C LEU A 137 9.21 -20.52 4.58
N LYS A 138 9.08 -21.53 5.46
CA LYS A 138 10.04 -22.64 5.58
C LYS A 138 9.93 -23.64 4.44
N ALA A 139 8.73 -23.84 3.90
CA ALA A 139 8.50 -24.67 2.73
C ALA A 139 9.24 -24.11 1.51
N ILE A 140 9.39 -22.79 1.45
CA ILE A 140 10.24 -22.12 0.47
C ILE A 140 11.70 -22.42 0.81
N THR A 141 12.39 -23.16 -0.05
CA THR A 141 13.78 -23.56 0.22
C THR A 141 14.68 -22.31 0.28
N PRO A 142 15.30 -21.99 1.43
CA PRO A 142 16.08 -20.76 1.58
C PRO A 142 17.47 -20.95 0.95
N LYS A 143 17.52 -20.91 -0.38
CA LYS A 143 18.75 -21.06 -1.17
C LYS A 143 19.52 -19.76 -1.35
N THR A 144 18.86 -18.62 -1.12
CA THR A 144 19.44 -17.29 -1.33
C THR A 144 19.58 -16.55 0.00
N LEU A 145 20.59 -15.69 0.07
CA LEU A 145 20.81 -14.82 1.22
C LEU A 145 19.57 -13.99 1.56
N ASP A 146 18.87 -13.47 0.55
CA ASP A 146 17.61 -12.73 0.71
C ASP A 146 16.55 -13.54 1.49
N LEU A 147 16.34 -14.80 1.12
CA LEU A 147 15.34 -15.66 1.76
C LEU A 147 15.75 -16.03 3.19
N GLN A 148 17.05 -16.20 3.45
CA GLN A 148 17.58 -16.43 4.79
C GLN A 148 17.43 -15.18 5.67
N VAL A 149 17.62 -13.98 5.11
CA VAL A 149 17.32 -12.71 5.80
C VAL A 149 15.82 -12.61 6.12
N LEU A 150 14.93 -12.92 5.18
CA LEU A 150 13.49 -12.92 5.43
C LEU A 150 13.09 -13.90 6.55
N LEU A 151 13.65 -15.09 6.55
CA LEU A 151 13.42 -16.09 7.59
C LEU A 151 13.80 -15.56 8.98
N GLY A 152 14.96 -14.91 9.09
CA GLY A 152 15.41 -14.32 10.36
C GLY A 152 14.49 -13.24 10.90
N VAL A 153 14.02 -12.38 10.00
CA VAL A 153 13.05 -11.32 10.34
C VAL A 153 11.71 -11.92 10.81
N CYS A 154 11.30 -13.07 10.28
CA CYS A 154 10.05 -13.74 10.63
C CYS A 154 10.13 -14.60 11.89
N GLU A 155 11.32 -15.09 12.27
CA GLU A 155 11.52 -15.93 13.46
C GLU A 155 11.60 -15.13 14.76
N LEU A 156 12.15 -13.92 14.70
CA LEU A 156 12.44 -13.10 15.88
C LEU A 156 11.29 -12.38 16.60
N PRO A 157 10.14 -12.05 15.99
CA PRO A 157 9.06 -11.39 16.71
C PRO A 157 8.50 -12.27 17.85
N TYR A 158 8.75 -13.58 17.82
CA TYR A 158 7.89 -14.57 18.48
C TYR A 158 8.56 -15.39 19.60
N LYS A 159 9.59 -14.85 20.27
CA LYS A 159 10.27 -15.59 21.36
C LYS A 159 9.71 -15.38 22.77
N GLY A 160 8.66 -14.56 22.94
CA GLY A 160 7.98 -14.40 24.23
C GLY A 160 6.77 -15.33 24.37
N LYS A 161 6.67 -16.07 25.49
CA LYS A 161 5.36 -16.54 25.96
C LYS A 161 4.52 -15.28 26.23
N MET A 162 3.69 -14.89 25.29
CA MET A 162 2.83 -13.73 25.45
C MET A 162 1.71 -14.10 26.42
N ASP A 163 1.72 -13.49 27.60
CA ASP A 163 0.57 -13.54 28.50
C ASP A 163 -0.55 -12.69 27.90
N LEU A 164 -1.38 -13.35 27.07
CA LEU A 164 -2.55 -12.76 26.41
C LEU A 164 -3.50 -12.08 27.42
N GLU A 165 -3.55 -12.54 28.67
CA GLU A 165 -4.39 -11.97 29.73
C GLU A 165 -3.80 -10.69 30.35
N HIS A 166 -2.47 -10.58 30.44
CA HIS A 166 -1.80 -9.35 30.84
C HIS A 166 -1.97 -8.26 29.77
N TRP A 167 -1.85 -8.62 28.49
CA TRP A 167 -2.00 -7.68 27.38
C TRP A 167 -3.46 -7.24 27.19
N ARG A 168 -4.43 -8.16 27.32
CA ARG A 168 -5.88 -7.87 27.28
C ARG A 168 -6.34 -6.94 28.43
N ARG A 169 -5.69 -6.98 29.60
CA ARG A 169 -5.96 -6.07 30.73
C ARG A 169 -5.31 -4.70 30.58
N ASN A 170 -4.10 -4.65 30.02
CA ASN A 170 -3.27 -3.45 29.99
C ASN A 170 -3.19 -2.83 28.59
N GLY A 171 -4.25 -2.98 27.77
CA GLY A 171 -4.32 -2.64 26.35
C GLY A 171 -4.05 -1.18 26.00
N ASP A 172 -2.85 -0.72 26.31
CA ASP A 172 -2.48 0.67 26.27
C ASP A 172 -0.97 0.80 26.04
N PHE A 173 -0.61 1.07 24.79
CA PHE A 173 0.69 1.65 24.47
C PHE A 173 0.74 3.14 24.92
N CYS A 174 -0.35 3.71 25.43
CA CYS A 174 -0.45 5.11 25.88
C CYS A 174 -0.08 5.31 27.36
N GLY A 175 0.32 4.26 28.09
CA GLY A 175 0.66 4.37 29.51
C GLY A 175 2.07 4.91 29.84
N ILE A 176 2.97 5.03 28.86
CA ILE A 176 4.37 5.42 29.12
C ILE A 176 4.86 6.45 28.11
N VAL A 177 4.31 7.66 28.10
CA VAL A 177 5.01 8.82 27.54
C VAL A 177 4.74 10.09 28.36
N GLY A 178 5.59 10.34 29.35
CA GLY A 178 5.98 11.72 29.64
C GLY A 178 6.90 12.18 28.51
N ALA A 179 6.60 13.31 27.88
CA ALA A 179 7.13 13.83 26.61
C ALA A 179 8.65 14.14 26.53
N GLY A 180 9.48 13.42 27.26
CA GLY A 180 10.95 13.43 27.13
C GLY A 180 11.63 12.08 27.33
N LYS A 181 10.88 10.99 27.57
CA LYS A 181 11.42 9.62 27.73
C LYS A 181 10.99 8.66 26.62
N ALA A 182 10.02 9.03 25.79
CA ALA A 182 9.53 8.18 24.71
C ALA A 182 10.55 7.96 23.61
N GLU A 183 11.22 9.02 23.16
CA GLU A 183 12.19 8.93 22.07
C GLU A 183 13.36 8.02 22.45
N ASP A 184 13.89 8.16 23.67
CA ASP A 184 14.96 7.28 24.20
C ASP A 184 14.51 5.82 24.33
N VAL A 185 13.27 5.59 24.78
CA VAL A 185 12.70 4.24 24.89
C VAL A 185 12.48 3.60 23.51
N LEU A 186 11.95 4.37 22.55
CA LEU A 186 11.75 3.92 21.18
C LEU A 186 13.08 3.58 20.51
N LYS A 187 14.08 4.47 20.64
CA LYS A 187 15.43 4.25 20.12
C LYS A 187 16.05 2.98 20.71
N LYS A 188 15.93 2.80 22.03
CA LYS A 188 16.43 1.59 22.70
C LYS A 188 15.73 0.32 22.18
N MET A 189 14.41 0.35 22.00
CA MET A 189 13.67 -0.79 21.44
C MET A 189 14.11 -1.11 20.00
N THR A 190 14.36 -0.08 19.19
CA THR A 190 14.92 -0.20 17.84
C THR A 190 16.31 -0.85 17.86
N ASP A 191 17.21 -0.36 18.71
CA ASP A 191 18.57 -0.88 18.87
C ASP A 191 18.57 -2.34 19.37
N ASP A 192 17.72 -2.66 20.34
CA ASP A 192 17.55 -4.01 20.87
C ASP A 192 17.03 -4.98 19.79
N ARG A 193 16.12 -4.50 18.94
CA ARG A 193 15.56 -5.27 17.82
C ARG A 193 16.62 -5.57 16.75
N ILE A 194 17.38 -4.57 16.33
CA ILE A 194 18.48 -4.74 15.36
C ILE A 194 19.54 -5.68 15.93
N THR A 195 19.89 -5.53 17.20
CA THR A 195 20.85 -6.41 17.88
C THR A 195 20.38 -7.87 17.89
N SER A 196 19.08 -8.08 18.16
CA SER A 196 18.47 -9.41 18.13
C SER A 196 18.48 -10.01 16.72
N ILE A 197 18.18 -9.21 15.70
CA ILE A 197 18.27 -9.61 14.28
C ILE A 197 19.70 -9.99 13.92
N ASN A 198 20.67 -9.12 14.18
CA ASN A 198 22.08 -9.38 13.91
C ASN A 198 22.60 -10.65 14.60
N SER A 199 22.23 -10.83 15.87
CA SER A 199 22.60 -12.03 16.63
C SER A 199 22.00 -13.29 16.03
N TRP A 200 20.73 -13.26 15.60
CA TRP A 200 20.11 -14.38 14.93
C TRP A 200 20.78 -14.66 13.58
N MET A 201 20.99 -13.64 12.74
CA MET A 201 21.61 -13.80 11.43
C MET A 201 22.98 -14.45 11.54
N LYS A 202 23.82 -13.94 12.46
CA LYS A 202 25.18 -14.45 12.67
C LYS A 202 25.22 -15.93 13.07
N ASN A 203 24.18 -16.45 13.71
CA ASN A 203 24.14 -17.80 14.26
C ASN A 203 23.34 -18.79 13.41
N ASN A 204 22.49 -18.33 12.48
CA ASN A 204 21.51 -19.18 11.79
C ASN A 204 21.54 -19.10 10.25
N ILE A 205 22.31 -18.17 9.67
CA ILE A 205 22.45 -18.03 8.21
C ILE A 205 23.71 -18.78 7.74
N ASP A 206 23.62 -19.41 6.56
CA ASP A 206 24.70 -20.21 5.93
C ASP A 206 25.77 -19.36 5.21
N PHE A 207 25.65 -18.04 5.30
CA PHE A 207 26.48 -17.04 4.63
C PHE A 207 27.31 -16.26 5.65
N PRO A 208 28.53 -15.82 5.30
CA PRO A 208 29.31 -14.89 6.11
C PRO A 208 28.48 -13.67 6.50
N PHE A 209 28.56 -13.26 7.77
CA PHE A 209 27.79 -12.11 8.26
C PHE A 209 28.17 -10.79 7.55
N ASP A 210 29.38 -10.68 7.00
CA ASP A 210 29.77 -9.52 6.20
C ASP A 210 29.04 -9.45 4.84
N ASP A 211 28.67 -10.60 4.27
CA ASP A 211 27.81 -10.65 3.08
C ASP A 211 26.39 -10.24 3.43
N VAL A 212 25.89 -10.61 4.62
CA VAL A 212 24.58 -10.16 5.14
C VAL A 212 24.54 -8.64 5.22
N LYS A 213 25.58 -7.98 5.72
CA LYS A 213 25.61 -6.51 5.88
C LYS A 213 25.56 -5.75 4.55
N THR A 214 26.02 -6.36 3.46
CA THR A 214 26.01 -5.74 2.12
C THR A 214 24.77 -6.15 1.30
N ASN A 215 23.94 -7.02 1.85
CA ASN A 215 22.73 -7.50 1.19
C ASN A 215 21.63 -6.43 1.18
N LYS A 216 21.01 -6.23 0.01
CA LYS A 216 19.96 -5.23 -0.20
C LYS A 216 18.70 -5.49 0.63
N MET A 217 18.33 -6.75 0.88
CA MET A 217 17.21 -7.06 1.77
C MET A 217 17.53 -6.68 3.21
N PHE A 218 18.76 -6.92 3.66
CA PHE A 218 19.19 -6.53 5.00
C PHE A 218 19.22 -5.00 5.18
N GLU A 219 19.68 -4.26 4.16
CA GLU A 219 19.60 -2.79 4.14
C GLU A 219 18.15 -2.30 4.31
N ILE A 220 17.20 -2.94 3.64
CA ILE A 220 15.77 -2.62 3.74
C ILE A 220 15.22 -2.94 5.14
N VAL A 221 15.66 -4.04 5.75
CA VAL A 221 15.33 -4.38 7.14
C VAL A 221 15.79 -3.27 8.09
N GLN A 222 17.03 -2.81 7.94
CA GLN A 222 17.55 -1.71 8.75
C GLN A 222 16.76 -0.43 8.53
N GLN A 223 16.52 -0.03 7.28
CA GLN A 223 15.73 1.17 6.97
C GLN A 223 14.31 1.11 7.56
N CYS A 224 13.62 -0.04 7.46
CA CYS A 224 12.28 -0.19 8.02
C CYS A 224 12.23 -0.11 9.56
N ILE A 225 13.34 -0.42 10.24
CA ILE A 225 13.42 -0.39 11.70
C ILE A 225 13.91 0.98 12.20
N GLU A 226 14.93 1.53 11.56
CA GLU A 226 15.59 2.78 11.96
C GLU A 226 14.84 4.03 11.51
N ASP A 227 14.34 4.05 10.26
CA ASP A 227 13.66 5.19 9.64
C ASP A 227 12.49 4.73 8.75
N PRO A 228 11.39 4.21 9.34
CA PRO A 228 10.23 3.76 8.58
C PRO A 228 9.60 4.88 7.74
N VAL A 229 9.63 6.12 8.23
CA VAL A 229 9.07 7.29 7.52
C VAL A 229 9.88 7.56 6.24
N GLY A 230 11.20 7.64 6.35
CA GLY A 230 12.06 7.84 5.19
C GLY A 230 12.06 6.66 4.23
N TYR A 231 11.89 5.43 4.72
CA TYR A 231 11.67 4.24 3.90
C TYR A 231 10.39 4.35 3.06
N PHE A 232 9.23 4.54 3.69
CA PHE A 232 7.96 4.62 2.96
C PHE A 232 7.88 5.84 2.04
N THR A 233 8.58 6.93 2.38
CA THR A 233 8.75 8.08 1.48
C THR A 233 9.42 7.67 0.17
N LYS A 234 10.54 6.93 0.22
CA LYS A 234 11.22 6.41 -0.98
C LYS A 234 10.32 5.44 -1.76
N VAL A 235 9.59 4.56 -1.06
CA VAL A 235 8.67 3.62 -1.70
C VAL A 235 7.56 4.36 -2.46
N LEU A 236 7.05 5.47 -1.92
CA LEU A 236 6.08 6.32 -2.63
C LEU A 236 6.71 7.00 -3.85
N GLU A 237 7.90 7.57 -3.73
CA GLU A 237 8.63 8.18 -4.86
C GLU A 237 8.84 7.17 -6.00
N ASP A 238 9.28 5.95 -5.67
CA ASP A 238 9.43 4.85 -6.60
C ASP A 238 8.09 4.44 -7.23
N SER A 239 7.01 4.42 -6.45
CA SER A 239 5.67 4.06 -6.95
C SER A 239 5.15 5.04 -7.99
N PHE A 240 5.40 6.34 -7.83
CA PHE A 240 5.02 7.35 -8.82
C PHE A 240 5.90 7.27 -10.07
N SER A 241 7.20 6.98 -9.90
CA SER A 241 8.14 6.86 -11.02
C SER A 241 7.86 5.61 -11.88
N SER A 242 7.51 4.50 -11.22
CA SER A 242 7.14 3.23 -11.87
C SER A 242 5.66 3.11 -12.23
N ARG A 243 4.82 4.11 -11.86
CA ARG A 243 3.35 4.08 -12.00
C ARG A 243 2.71 2.83 -11.35
N SER A 244 3.28 2.34 -10.25
CA SER A 244 2.80 1.18 -9.52
C SER A 244 1.63 1.55 -8.60
N ALA A 245 0.41 1.34 -9.08
CA ALA A 245 -0.81 1.60 -8.31
C ALA A 245 -0.93 0.68 -7.08
N ASP A 246 -0.46 -0.57 -7.17
CA ASP A 246 -0.48 -1.52 -6.06
C ASP A 246 0.43 -1.08 -4.91
N THR A 247 1.63 -0.59 -5.22
CA THR A 247 2.57 -0.06 -4.22
C THR A 247 2.00 1.21 -3.58
N LEU A 248 1.49 2.13 -4.40
CA LEU A 248 0.87 3.37 -3.92
C LEU A 248 -0.31 3.10 -2.98
N THR A 249 -1.23 2.23 -3.41
CA THR A 249 -2.39 1.80 -2.64
C THR A 249 -1.97 1.15 -1.33
N ARG A 250 -1.04 0.18 -1.37
CA ARG A 250 -0.55 -0.52 -0.18
C ARG A 250 -0.03 0.48 0.85
N VAL A 251 0.86 1.38 0.46
CA VAL A 251 1.46 2.33 1.41
C VAL A 251 0.41 3.28 1.98
N ILE A 252 -0.42 3.90 1.13
CA ILE A 252 -1.46 4.84 1.61
C ILE A 252 -2.43 4.14 2.57
N VAL A 253 -2.96 2.98 2.19
CA VAL A 253 -3.96 2.26 3.00
C VAL A 253 -3.36 1.71 4.29
N THR A 254 -2.15 1.14 4.24
CA THR A 254 -1.53 0.51 5.41
C THR A 254 -0.91 1.49 6.41
N ARG A 255 -0.54 2.71 5.95
CA ARG A 255 0.01 3.77 6.81
C ARG A 255 -1.01 4.84 7.18
N ASN A 256 -2.21 4.79 6.59
CA ASN A 256 -3.34 5.61 7.00
C ASN A 256 -3.58 5.47 8.51
N SER A 257 -3.78 6.61 9.18
CA SER A 257 -3.99 6.69 10.64
C SER A 257 -2.83 6.21 11.52
N ILE A 258 -1.66 5.94 10.95
CA ILE A 258 -0.43 5.59 11.70
C ILE A 258 0.57 6.74 11.61
N ASP A 259 1.20 6.92 10.46
CA ASP A 259 2.27 7.89 10.24
C ASP A 259 2.25 8.51 8.84
N LEU A 260 1.16 8.33 8.07
CA LEU A 260 1.03 8.89 6.72
C LEU A 260 1.19 10.42 6.69
N ALA A 261 0.84 11.14 7.76
CA ALA A 261 1.09 12.58 7.88
C ALA A 261 2.59 12.92 7.98
N LEU A 262 3.37 12.10 8.69
CA LEU A 262 4.82 12.26 8.79
C LEU A 262 5.49 11.91 7.46
N ILE A 263 5.00 10.86 6.80
CA ILE A 263 5.44 10.47 5.46
C ILE A 263 5.15 11.57 4.44
N ASP A 264 3.95 12.17 4.42
CA ASP A 264 3.64 13.31 3.54
C ASP A 264 4.55 14.51 3.81
N GLY A 265 4.82 14.81 5.08
CA GLY A 265 5.75 15.87 5.48
C GLY A 265 7.17 15.64 4.94
N GLU A 266 7.70 14.42 5.08
CA GLU A 266 9.02 14.06 4.56
C GLU A 266 9.06 14.00 3.03
N PHE A 267 8.02 13.44 2.41
CA PHE A 267 7.82 13.42 0.95
C PHE A 267 7.82 14.83 0.35
N THR A 268 7.12 15.77 0.99
CA THR A 268 7.07 17.17 0.55
C THR A 268 8.44 17.83 0.64
N LYS A 269 9.20 17.57 1.71
CA LYS A 269 10.56 18.11 1.87
C LYS A 269 11.51 17.65 0.78
N ARG A 270 11.40 16.38 0.35
CA ARG A 270 12.26 15.80 -0.71
C ARG A 270 11.84 16.23 -2.11
N GLY A 271 10.54 16.21 -2.40
CA GLY A 271 10.00 16.35 -3.76
C GLY A 271 9.46 17.73 -4.14
N LYS A 272 9.42 18.70 -3.20
CA LYS A 272 8.80 20.05 -3.34
C LYS A 272 7.30 20.07 -3.65
N LYS A 273 6.66 18.91 -3.82
CA LYS A 273 5.22 18.73 -4.02
C LYS A 273 4.68 17.85 -2.92
N SER A 274 3.47 18.15 -2.44
CA SER A 274 2.81 17.29 -1.45
C SER A 274 2.39 15.95 -2.05
N LEU A 275 2.16 14.96 -1.18
CA LEU A 275 1.62 13.67 -1.60
C LEU A 275 0.26 13.85 -2.29
N CYS A 276 -0.60 14.73 -1.75
CA CYS A 276 -1.88 15.09 -2.37
C CYS A 276 -1.71 15.66 -3.78
N GLU A 277 -0.79 16.61 -3.98
CA GLU A 277 -0.51 17.16 -5.31
C GLU A 277 0.00 16.10 -6.27
N ARG A 278 0.84 15.17 -5.80
CA ARG A 278 1.37 14.10 -6.65
C ARG A 278 0.30 13.10 -7.05
N ILE A 279 -0.57 12.70 -6.12
CA ILE A 279 -1.75 11.86 -6.41
C ILE A 279 -2.66 12.56 -7.42
N GLY A 280 -2.99 13.83 -7.18
CA GLY A 280 -3.87 14.62 -8.05
C GLY A 280 -3.38 14.75 -9.48
N ASN A 281 -2.06 14.76 -9.70
CA ASN A 281 -1.44 14.86 -11.02
C ASN A 281 -1.20 13.51 -11.73
N THR A 282 -1.25 12.39 -11.02
CA THR A 282 -0.83 11.08 -11.57
C THR A 282 -1.95 10.04 -11.59
N CYS A 283 -2.93 10.17 -10.68
CA CYS A 283 -4.05 9.25 -10.57
C CYS A 283 -5.29 9.84 -11.26
N LEU A 284 -6.24 8.98 -11.65
CA LEU A 284 -7.49 9.37 -12.32
C LEU A 284 -8.73 8.87 -11.57
N GLY A 285 -9.84 9.57 -11.81
CA GLY A 285 -11.20 9.24 -11.37
C GLY A 285 -11.38 8.87 -9.92
N ASP A 286 -12.25 7.90 -9.65
CA ASP A 286 -12.65 7.55 -8.29
C ASP A 286 -11.49 6.98 -7.47
N TYR A 287 -10.51 6.33 -8.12
CA TYR A 287 -9.29 5.89 -7.45
C TYR A 287 -8.48 7.06 -6.90
N LYS A 288 -8.26 8.11 -7.70
CA LYS A 288 -7.60 9.35 -7.25
C LYS A 288 -8.36 9.96 -6.09
N ASP A 289 -9.66 10.15 -6.25
CA ASP A 289 -10.49 10.83 -5.25
C ASP A 289 -10.51 10.05 -3.93
N PHE A 290 -10.61 8.72 -4.00
CA PHE A 290 -10.51 7.84 -2.84
C PHE A 290 -9.16 7.97 -2.14
N LEU A 291 -8.04 7.88 -2.85
CA LEU A 291 -6.71 8.05 -2.22
C LEU A 291 -6.55 9.42 -1.54
N LEU A 292 -7.07 10.49 -2.17
CA LEU A 292 -7.04 11.83 -1.58
C LEU A 292 -7.87 11.92 -0.29
N THR A 293 -8.92 11.12 -0.12
CA THR A 293 -9.65 11.04 1.16
C THR A 293 -8.84 10.41 2.29
N LEU A 294 -7.86 9.57 1.95
CA LEU A 294 -7.03 8.84 2.91
C LEU A 294 -5.79 9.63 3.34
N VAL A 295 -5.33 10.58 2.53
CA VAL A 295 -4.19 11.42 2.89
C VAL A 295 -4.67 12.54 3.80
N PRO A 296 -4.09 12.71 5.00
CA PRO A 296 -4.46 13.80 5.89
C PRO A 296 -4.31 15.15 5.17
N ALA A 297 -5.32 16.01 5.25
CA ALA A 297 -5.20 17.36 4.72
C ALA A 297 -4.01 18.04 5.42
N SER A 298 -2.95 18.30 4.66
CA SER A 298 -1.74 18.92 5.19
C SER A 298 -2.13 20.20 5.92
N ALA A 299 -1.87 20.26 7.22
CA ALA A 299 -2.27 21.36 8.10
C ALA A 299 -1.44 22.64 7.88
N ALA A 300 -0.95 22.88 6.66
CA ALA A 300 -0.26 24.08 6.26
C ALA A 300 -0.98 24.70 5.03
N LEU A 301 -1.57 25.88 5.25
CA LEU A 301 -2.19 26.81 4.27
C LEU A 301 -3.71 26.78 4.05
N ILE A 302 -4.50 26.37 5.05
CA ILE A 302 -5.88 26.88 5.16
C ILE A 302 -5.91 27.92 6.29
N THR A 303 -5.56 29.18 5.99
CA THR A 303 -6.11 30.27 6.79
C THR A 303 -7.63 30.23 6.59
N PRO A 304 -8.44 30.18 7.66
CA PRO A 304 -9.88 30.23 7.49
C PRO A 304 -10.21 31.60 6.88
N LYS A 305 -10.62 31.60 5.60
CA LYS A 305 -11.35 32.72 5.01
C LYS A 305 -12.57 32.92 5.91
N THR A 306 -12.55 34.01 6.66
CA THR A 306 -13.65 34.44 7.51
C THR A 306 -14.87 34.69 6.62
N THR A 307 -15.72 33.68 6.47
CA THR A 307 -17.08 33.86 5.97
C THR A 307 -17.86 34.57 7.06
N LYS A 308 -18.06 35.89 6.88
CA LYS A 308 -18.96 36.69 7.70
C LYS A 308 -20.34 36.03 7.69
N THR A 309 -20.74 35.47 8.83
CA THR A 309 -22.12 35.05 9.07
C THR A 309 -23.06 36.26 8.98
N PRO A 310 -24.17 36.18 8.22
CA PRO A 310 -25.16 37.26 8.19
C PRO A 310 -25.87 37.34 9.54
N LYS A 311 -25.97 38.56 10.08
CA LYS A 311 -26.66 38.89 11.33
C LYS A 311 -28.11 38.38 11.28
N LYS A 312 -28.44 37.39 12.12
CA LYS A 312 -29.84 37.06 12.44
C LYS A 312 -30.49 38.26 13.13
N LYS A 313 -31.47 38.88 12.47
CA LYS A 313 -32.41 39.81 13.12
C LYS A 313 -33.21 39.04 14.16
N ARG A 314 -33.18 39.49 15.42
CA ARG A 314 -34.02 38.98 16.51
C ARG A 314 -35.48 39.34 16.21
N GLY A 315 -36.29 38.33 15.85
CA GLY A 315 -37.74 38.40 15.85
C GLY A 315 -38.26 38.04 17.23
N SER A 316 -39.24 38.82 17.70
CA SER A 316 -39.85 38.77 19.03
C SER A 316 -40.52 37.43 19.36
N PHE A 317 -40.23 36.93 20.56
CA PHE A 317 -40.86 35.77 21.20
C PHE A 317 -42.28 36.16 21.65
N PHE A 318 -43.31 35.43 21.22
CA PHE A 318 -44.65 35.43 21.84
C PHE A 318 -44.83 34.12 22.61
N PRO A 319 -45.32 34.14 23.86
CA PRO A 319 -45.61 32.91 24.58
C PRO A 319 -47.02 32.42 24.20
N PHE A 320 -47.12 31.16 23.78
CA PHE A 320 -48.40 30.48 23.75
C PHE A 320 -48.68 29.84 25.12
N ARG A 321 -49.93 30.03 25.52
CA ARG A 321 -50.60 29.54 26.73
C ARG A 321 -50.84 28.05 26.67
#